data_AF-A0A0L8G517-F1
#
_entry.id   AF-A0A0L8G517-F1
#
_cell.length_a   1.000
_cell.length_b   1.000
_cell.length_c   1.000
_cell.angle_alpha   90.00
_cell.angle_beta   90.00
_cell.angle_gamma   90.00
#
_symmetry.space_group_name_H-M   'P 1'
#
loop_
_entity.id
_entity.type
_entity.pdbx_description
1 polymer ?
#
loop_
_entity_poly.entity_id
_entity_poly.type
_entity_poly.pdbx_seq_one_letter_code
_entity_poly.pdbx_strand_id
1 'polypeptide(L)' 'TTTAAAASTTATTTTTTTTTTTTTTSTITATAAATTTTTTTTTTTTTTTTTTTTANNKNYNGNGMNETIN' A
#
# COMPACT_ATOMS: atom_id res chain seq x y z
N THR A 1 38.17 8.96 32.10
CA THR A 1 36.93 9.43 31.42
C THR A 1 36.66 8.50 30.26
N THR A 2 35.61 7.69 30.34
CA THR A 2 35.16 6.78 29.27
C THR A 2 33.97 7.41 28.57
N THR A 3 34.15 7.84 27.33
CA THR A 3 33.06 8.32 26.48
C THR A 3 32.31 7.11 25.96
N ALA A 4 31.08 6.87 26.41
CA ALA A 4 30.22 5.82 25.85
C ALA A 4 29.83 6.18 24.42
N ALA A 5 30.10 5.29 23.46
CA ALA A 5 29.66 5.45 22.08
C ALA A 5 28.12 5.31 22.01
N ALA A 6 27.44 6.26 21.37
CA ALA A 6 26.01 6.18 21.15
C ALA A 6 25.70 5.00 20.20
N ALA A 7 24.84 4.07 20.64
CA ALA A 7 24.33 3.00 19.79
C ALA A 7 23.26 3.58 18.85
N SER A 8 23.50 3.53 17.54
CA SER A 8 22.49 3.85 16.54
C SER A 8 21.63 2.61 16.31
N THR A 9 20.31 2.72 16.49
CA THR A 9 19.37 1.68 16.12
C THR A 9 18.54 2.13 14.91
N THR A 10 18.46 1.26 13.91
CA THR A 10 17.63 1.48 12.73
C THR A 10 16.38 0.63 12.88
N ALA A 11 15.21 1.26 12.84
CA ALA A 11 13.92 0.59 12.83
C ALA A 11 13.35 0.63 11.42
N THR A 12 12.91 -0.53 10.92
CA THR A 12 12.28 -0.64 9.61
C THR A 12 10.84 -1.10 9.80
N THR A 13 9.89 -0.39 9.19
CA THR A 13 8.48 -0.77 9.17
C THR A 13 8.04 -0.97 7.73
N THR A 14 7.48 -2.14 7.45
CA THR A 14 6.93 -2.49 6.15
C THR A 14 5.43 -2.65 6.28
N THR A 15 4.68 -1.92 5.46
CA THR A 15 3.22 -2.05 5.35
C THR A 15 2.87 -2.48 3.94
N THR A 16 2.08 -3.54 3.84
CA THR A 16 1.56 -4.04 2.56
C THR A 16 0.05 -3.88 2.56
N THR A 17 -0.48 -3.24 1.53
CA THR A 17 -1.92 -3.08 1.32
C THR A 17 -2.28 -3.65 -0.04
N THR A 18 -3.28 -4.53 -0.05
CA THR A 18 -3.81 -5.12 -1.27
C THR A 18 -5.25 -4.69 -1.44
N THR A 19 -5.58 -4.17 -2.62
CA THR A 19 -6.93 -3.77 -2.99
C THR A 19 -7.34 -4.49 -4.25
N THR A 20 -8.49 -5.15 -4.21
CA THR A 20 -9.07 -5.86 -5.36
C THR A 20 -10.39 -5.21 -5.72
N THR A 21 -10.52 -4.82 -6.99
CA THR A 21 -11.76 -4.25 -7.54
C THR A 21 -12.25 -5.13 -8.67
N THR A 22 -13.52 -5.50 -8.62
CA THR A 22 -14.18 -6.31 -9.66
C THR A 22 -15.31 -5.50 -10.26
N THR A 23 -15.33 -5.38 -11.59
CA THR A 23 -16.40 -4.73 -12.34
C THR A 23 -17.01 -5.73 -13.30
N THR A 24 -18.34 -5.85 -13.29
CA THR A 24 -19.09 -6.68 -14.23
C THR A 24 -20.02 -5.78 -15.03
N THR A 25 -19.91 -5.86 -16.35
CA THR A 25 -20.78 -5.14 -17.29
C THR A 25 -21.48 -6.16 -18.16
N SER A 26 -22.80 -6.04 -18.28
CA SER A 26 -23.61 -6.88 -19.16
C SER A 26 -24.25 -6.00 -20.23
N THR A 27 -24.09 -6.37 -21.48
CA THR A 27 -24.71 -5.70 -22.63
C THR A 27 -25.72 -6.66 -23.27
N ILE A 28 -26.95 -6.19 -23.46
CA ILE A 28 -28.01 -6.94 -24.11
C ILE A 28 -28.23 -6.32 -25.49
N THR A 29 -28.09 -7.13 -26.53
CA THR A 29 -28.39 -6.74 -27.90
C THR A 29 -29.59 -7.55 -28.38
N ALA A 30 -30.66 -6.85 -28.75
CA ALA A 30 -31.84 -7.45 -29.37
C ALA A 30 -31.77 -7.26 -30.89
N THR A 31 -31.80 -8.35 -31.65
CA THR A 31 -31.85 -8.32 -33.12
C THR A 31 -33.27 -8.61 -33.60
N ALA A 32 -33.67 -7.98 -34.71
CA ALA A 32 -35.05 -7.97 -35.25
C ALA A 32 -35.67 -9.35 -35.55
N ALA A 33 -34.88 -10.41 -35.53
CA ALA A 33 -35.32 -11.80 -35.66
C ALA A 33 -35.23 -12.53 -34.31
N ALA A 34 -36.02 -12.11 -33.30
CA ALA A 34 -36.28 -12.81 -32.03
C ALA A 34 -35.08 -13.47 -31.28
N THR A 35 -33.85 -13.06 -31.58
CA THR A 35 -32.65 -13.59 -30.94
C THR A 35 -32.14 -12.52 -29.98
N THR A 36 -31.99 -12.89 -28.71
CA THR A 36 -31.37 -12.02 -27.72
C THR A 36 -29.96 -12.53 -27.47
N THR A 37 -28.97 -11.66 -27.66
CA THR A 37 -27.59 -11.97 -27.29
C THR A 37 -27.22 -11.14 -26.06
N THR A 38 -26.83 -11.83 -25.00
CA THR A 38 -26.28 -11.21 -23.79
C THR A 38 -24.78 -11.43 -23.78
N THR A 39 -24.02 -10.35 -23.72
CA THR A 39 -22.58 -10.39 -23.54
C THR A 39 -22.25 -9.89 -22.13
N THR A 40 -21.63 -10.76 -21.33
CA THR A 40 -21.14 -10.40 -20.00
C THR A 40 -19.63 -10.24 -20.05
N THR A 41 -19.12 -9.10 -19.59
CA THR A 41 -17.70 -8.83 -19.45
C THR A 41 -17.38 -8.58 -17.98
N THR A 42 -16.44 -9.35 -17.45
CA THR A 42 -15.93 -9.20 -16.10
C THR A 42 -14.48 -8.75 -16.16
N THR A 43 -14.17 -7.66 -15.48
CA THR A 43 -12.82 -7.13 -15.34
C THR A 43 -12.46 -7.10 -13.87
N THR A 44 -11.33 -7.72 -13.54
CA THR A 44 -10.78 -7.73 -12.18
C THR A 44 -9.46 -7.01 -12.20
N THR A 45 -9.30 -6.03 -11.31
CA THR A 45 -8.07 -5.28 -11.14
C THR A 45 -7.59 -5.46 -9.70
N THR A 46 -6.35 -5.91 -9.56
CA THR A 46 -5.69 -6.05 -8.27
C THR A 46 -4.53 -5.07 -8.20
N THR A 47 -4.51 -4.26 -7.15
CA THR A 47 -3.44 -3.32 -6.87
C THR A 47 -2.80 -3.68 -5.53
N THR A 48 -1.49 -3.87 -5.56
CA THR A 48 -0.70 -4.12 -4.35
C THR A 48 0.26 -2.95 -4.15
N THR A 49 0.17 -2.33 -2.99
CA THR A 49 1.05 -1.24 -2.58
C THR A 49 1.88 -1.70 -1.39
N THR A 50 3.20 -1.61 -1.54
CA THR A 50 4.15 -1.92 -0.47
C THR A 50 4.90 -0.65 -0.13
N THR A 51 4.79 -0.23 1.12
CA THR A 51 5.49 0.94 1.65
C THR A 51 6.47 0.49 2.72
N THR A 52 7.75 0.82 2.52
CA THR A 52 8.81 0.58 3.49
C THR A 52 9.30 1.92 4.02
N THR A 53 9.20 2.11 5.33
CA THR A 53 9.73 3.29 5.99
C THR A 53 10.85 2.87 6.92
N THR A 54 11.99 3.54 6.80
CA THR A 54 13.14 3.32 7.67
C THR A 54 13.32 4.55 8.53
N ALA A 55 13.22 4.38 9.85
CA ALA A 55 13.52 5.43 10.82
C ALA A 55 14.89 5.15 11.44
N ASN A 56 15.80 6.11 11.29
CA ASN A 56 17.08 6.10 11.99
C ASN A 56 16.92 6.92 13.27
N ASN A 57 16.81 6.24 14.42
CA ASN A 57 16.82 6.94 15.70
C ASN A 57 18.27 7.04 16.19
N LYS A 58 18.82 8.26 16.19
CA LYS A 58 19.99 8.54 17.01
C LYS A 58 19.50 8.66 18.45
N ASN A 59 19.69 7.60 19.24
CA ASN A 59 19.50 7.68 20.68
C ASN A 59 20.61 8.58 21.25
N TYR A 60 20.35 9.88 21.33
CA TYR A 60 21.16 10.78 22.16
C TYR A 60 20.77 10.49 23.60
N ASN A 61 21.51 9.59 24.24
CA ASN A 61 21.38 9.32 25.67
C ASN A 61 21.53 10.64 26.45
N GLY A 62 20.42 11.13 26.99
CA GLY A 62 20.37 12.27 27.90
C GLY A 62 20.02 13.60 27.21
N ASN A 63 18.80 14.05 27.48
CA ASN A 63 18.23 15.37 27.17
C ASN A 63 17.80 15.62 25.72
N GLY A 64 16.48 15.46 25.50
CA GLY A 64 15.63 16.36 24.72
C GLY A 64 16.04 16.65 23.27
N MET A 65 15.34 16.02 22.32
CA MET A 65 14.56 16.69 21.29
C MET A 65 13.93 15.63 20.37
N ASN A 66 12.61 15.55 20.39
CA ASN A 66 11.81 14.82 19.40
C ASN A 66 11.71 15.70 18.15
N GLU A 67 12.69 15.60 17.26
CA GLU A 67 12.59 16.21 15.93
C GLU A 67 11.83 15.24 15.03
N THR A 68 10.52 15.45 14.92
CA THR A 68 9.73 14.87 13.83
C THR A 68 10.11 15.63 12.56
N ILE A 69 10.99 15.05 11.75
CA ILE A 69 11.32 15.59 10.43
C ILE A 69 10.15 15.24 9.49
N ASN A 70 9.45 16.28 9.02
CA ASN A 70 8.42 16.21 7.98
C ASN A 70 9.06 16.11 6.60
#